data_AF-A0A6N9AES5-F1
#
_entry.id   AF-A0A6N9AES5-F1
#
_cell.length_a   1.000
_cell.length_b   1.000
_cell.length_c   1.000
_cell.angle_alpha   90.00
_cell.angle_beta   90.00
_cell.angle_gamma   90.00
#
_symmetry.space_group_name_H-M   'P 1'
#
loop_
_entity.id
_entity.type
_entity.pdbx_description
1 polymer ?
#
loop_
_entity_poly.entity_id
_entity_poly.type
_entity_poly.pdbx_seq_one_letter_code
_entity_poly.pdbx_strand_id
1 'polypeptide(L)'
;MYLKTALAFIGGLLGICIVVIAAYLVPNYRAWVSGIEQPLTEHHVVVATAPGNSALIEKLQRTLLLNGSEIHDRLDLADPSGSRNQIGFLTINPYEPAYQETYIYPDSLRYPMPDDPHSFELAGDSPTFVFRGQEPVLQWYSSLSSNTEVCAVGFVDSTRVRYQLRTFPDPNSAVKNNFIITHRHHCGTCSSLHDLAIYLEKPDLVAPAKKCAKKLKVDDIKACLMEDVGLGEDCSETWTYNVLHTRRHCTTACVGYYGLWNVLTNNMSKPPTNEHGNLNPCLACDEYTSGPGFQYAAGRTRRASGLVSAIPRPEADIYKIDHQRYFNSK
;
A
#
# COMPACT_ATOMS: atom_id res chain seq x y z
N MET A 1 -58.90 7.47 -40.84
CA MET A 1 -59.21 8.26 -42.04
C MET A 1 -58.58 9.64 -41.86
N TYR A 2 -57.55 9.90 -42.66
CA TYR A 2 -56.72 11.11 -42.87
C TYR A 2 -56.10 11.86 -41.67
N LEU A 3 -54.78 11.91 -41.46
CA LEU A 3 -53.59 12.35 -42.24
C LEU A 3 -53.10 13.74 -41.78
N LYS A 4 -51.91 13.70 -41.15
CA LYS A 4 -50.80 14.66 -41.17
C LYS A 4 -50.89 15.86 -42.14
N THR A 5 -50.36 17.01 -41.70
CA THR A 5 -49.52 17.84 -42.58
C THR A 5 -48.42 18.56 -41.80
N ALA A 6 -47.20 18.41 -42.31
CA ALA A 6 -46.00 19.15 -41.98
C ALA A 6 -45.82 20.31 -42.97
N LEU A 7 -45.04 21.32 -42.61
CA LEU A 7 -44.40 22.22 -43.56
C LEU A 7 -43.03 22.67 -43.02
N ALA A 8 -42.04 22.52 -43.88
CA ALA A 8 -40.62 22.82 -43.70
C ALA A 8 -40.22 23.95 -44.66
N PHE A 9 -39.21 24.76 -44.32
CA PHE A 9 -38.37 25.58 -45.23
C PHE A 9 -37.15 26.06 -44.40
N ILE A 10 -35.94 25.50 -44.53
CA ILE A 10 -34.83 25.68 -45.51
C ILE A 10 -34.05 27.01 -45.39
N GLY A 11 -32.73 26.87 -45.18
CA GLY A 11 -31.64 27.76 -45.63
C GLY A 11 -31.18 28.80 -44.59
N GLY A 12 -29.90 29.05 -44.29
CA GLY A 12 -28.62 28.60 -44.85
C GLY A 12 -27.52 29.64 -44.50
N LEU A 13 -26.37 29.15 -44.03
CA LEU A 13 -24.98 29.61 -44.26
C LEU A 13 -24.47 31.01 -43.81
N LEU A 14 -23.30 30.92 -43.14
CA LEU A 14 -22.09 31.79 -43.20
C LEU A 14 -22.10 33.19 -42.56
N GLY A 15 -21.10 33.45 -41.72
CA GLY A 15 -20.59 34.82 -41.53
C GLY A 15 -19.92 35.12 -40.18
N ILE A 16 -18.59 35.19 -40.19
CA ILE A 16 -17.67 35.63 -39.13
C ILE A 16 -17.82 37.14 -38.84
N CYS A 17 -17.69 37.57 -37.57
CA CYS A 17 -17.12 38.86 -37.08
C CYS A 17 -17.30 38.94 -35.54
N ILE A 18 -16.27 38.74 -34.72
CA ILE A 18 -15.38 39.73 -34.07
C ILE A 18 -16.08 41.04 -33.62
N VAL A 19 -15.97 41.31 -32.30
CA VAL A 19 -15.67 42.60 -31.60
C VAL A 19 -16.62 42.90 -30.41
N VAL A 20 -16.07 42.68 -29.20
CA VAL A 20 -15.95 43.57 -28.01
C VAL A 20 -17.13 44.46 -27.55
N ILE A 21 -17.21 44.60 -26.21
CA ILE A 21 -17.87 45.64 -25.36
C ILE A 21 -19.30 45.22 -24.91
N ALA A 22 -19.73 45.19 -23.64
CA ALA A 22 -19.35 45.94 -22.45
C ALA A 22 -19.49 45.11 -21.16
N ALA A 23 -18.61 45.42 -20.20
CA ALA A 23 -18.81 45.20 -18.78
C ALA A 23 -20.01 46.01 -18.26
N TYR A 24 -20.76 45.48 -17.28
CA TYR A 24 -21.28 46.26 -16.15
C TYR A 24 -21.87 45.33 -15.06
N LEU A 25 -21.49 45.63 -13.82
CA LEU A 25 -22.13 45.27 -12.54
C LEU A 25 -21.80 43.92 -11.87
N VAL A 26 -20.68 43.87 -11.11
CA VAL A 26 -20.72 43.43 -9.70
C VAL A 26 -19.72 44.28 -8.89
N PRO A 27 -20.13 44.94 -7.80
CA PRO A 27 -19.25 45.75 -6.97
C PRO A 27 -18.59 44.95 -5.83
N ASN A 28 -17.37 45.38 -5.51
CA ASN A 28 -16.73 45.34 -4.19
C ASN A 28 -16.42 43.97 -3.55
N TYR A 29 -15.19 43.49 -3.78
CA TYR A 29 -14.32 43.04 -2.68
C TYR A 29 -12.85 43.21 -3.10
N ARG A 30 -12.22 44.31 -2.69
CA ARG A 30 -10.77 44.52 -2.70
C ARG A 30 -10.39 45.16 -1.38
N ALA A 31 -9.63 44.44 -0.57
CA ALA A 31 -8.35 44.86 0.00
C ALA A 31 -8.02 43.99 1.22
N TRP A 32 -7.02 43.12 1.08
CA TRP A 32 -5.89 42.98 2.00
C TRP A 32 -4.97 41.90 1.41
N VAL A 33 -4.09 42.31 0.49
CA VAL A 33 -2.92 41.53 0.09
C VAL A 33 -1.73 42.46 0.23
N SER A 34 -1.02 42.33 1.34
CA SER A 34 0.32 42.85 1.50
C SER A 34 1.12 41.87 2.36
N GLY A 35 2.01 41.14 1.69
CA GLY A 35 3.29 40.70 2.22
C GLY A 35 3.26 39.58 3.24
N ILE A 36 3.39 38.35 2.76
CA ILE A 36 4.44 37.42 3.23
C ILE A 36 4.83 36.56 2.00
N GLU A 37 5.90 36.97 1.31
CA GLU A 37 6.71 36.02 0.53
C GLU A 37 7.41 35.11 1.53
N GLN A 38 6.85 33.93 1.78
CA GLN A 38 7.59 32.85 2.42
C GLN A 38 8.09 31.93 1.29
N PRO A 39 9.40 31.69 1.18
CA PRO A 39 9.90 30.74 0.21
C PRO A 39 9.38 29.37 0.61
N LEU A 40 8.67 28.71 -0.31
CA LEU A 40 8.36 27.29 -0.23
C LEU A 40 9.71 26.55 -0.24
N THR A 41 10.21 26.25 0.95
CA THR A 41 11.29 25.28 1.09
C THR A 41 10.72 23.93 0.68
N GLU A 42 11.11 23.47 -0.50
CA GLU A 42 11.09 22.07 -0.85
C GLU A 42 11.79 21.29 0.26
N HIS A 43 11.00 20.70 1.17
CA HIS A 43 11.50 19.64 2.03
C HIS A 43 11.67 18.39 1.17
N HIS A 44 12.67 18.41 0.28
CA HIS A 44 13.36 17.20 -0.10
C HIS A 44 14.03 16.69 1.19
N VAL A 45 13.31 15.88 1.95
CA VAL A 45 13.95 15.03 2.95
C VAL A 45 14.74 13.99 2.16
N VAL A 46 15.92 14.40 1.69
CA VAL A 46 16.97 13.46 1.34
C VAL A 46 17.38 12.83 2.67
N VAL A 47 16.67 11.77 3.07
CA VAL A 47 17.22 10.83 4.04
C VAL A 47 18.34 10.14 3.28
N ALA A 48 19.50 10.80 3.22
CA ALA A 48 20.74 10.14 2.87
C ALA A 48 20.81 8.91 3.78
N THR A 49 20.87 7.73 3.19
CA THR A 49 21.13 6.50 3.94
C THR A 49 22.35 6.78 4.80
N ALA A 50 22.18 6.77 6.12
CA ALA A 50 23.28 7.07 7.03
C ALA A 50 24.50 6.21 6.63
N PRO A 51 25.73 6.75 6.63
CA PRO A 51 26.91 6.07 6.10
C PRO A 51 27.16 4.63 6.62
N GLY A 52 26.53 4.23 7.74
CA GLY A 52 26.55 2.87 8.28
C GLY A 52 25.56 1.86 7.67
N ASN A 53 24.63 2.28 6.80
CA ASN A 53 23.60 1.39 6.24
C ASN A 53 24.12 0.53 5.08
N SER A 54 25.10 1.00 4.29
CA SER A 54 25.55 0.28 3.10
C SER A 54 26.15 -1.10 3.42
N ALA A 55 27.01 -1.19 4.44
CA ALA A 55 27.58 -2.47 4.87
C ALA A 55 26.54 -3.42 5.49
N LEU A 56 25.51 -2.89 6.16
CA LEU A 56 24.40 -3.69 6.67
C LEU A 56 23.55 -4.24 5.51
N ILE A 57 23.17 -3.38 4.56
CA ILE A 57 22.38 -3.75 3.37
C ILE A 57 23.10 -4.86 2.58
N GLU A 58 24.39 -4.70 2.33
CA GLU A 58 25.17 -5.71 1.61
C GLU A 58 25.19 -7.06 2.34
N LYS A 59 25.33 -7.06 3.67
CA LYS A 59 25.27 -8.29 4.47
C LYS A 59 23.89 -8.94 4.41
N LEU A 60 22.82 -8.14 4.54
CA LEU A 60 21.44 -8.62 4.48
C LEU A 60 21.13 -9.29 3.14
N GLN A 61 21.54 -8.67 2.02
CA GLN A 61 21.34 -9.21 0.66
C GLN A 61 22.08 -10.53 0.42
N ARG A 62 23.15 -10.81 1.17
CA ARG A 62 23.92 -12.06 1.08
C ARG A 62 23.35 -13.19 1.94
N THR A 63 22.32 -12.94 2.73
CA THR A 63 21.72 -13.96 3.59
C THR A 63 20.74 -14.86 2.82
N LEU A 64 20.53 -16.08 3.32
CA LEU A 64 19.66 -17.09 2.74
C LEU A 64 18.60 -17.53 3.75
N LEU A 65 17.34 -17.30 3.40
CA LEU A 65 16.17 -17.81 4.14
C LEU A 65 15.99 -19.30 3.86
N LEU A 66 15.90 -20.11 4.92
CA LEU A 66 15.80 -21.56 4.79
C LEU A 66 14.35 -22.10 4.84
N ASN A 67 13.41 -21.32 5.36
CA ASN A 67 12.04 -21.79 5.63
C ASN A 67 10.95 -20.87 5.07
N GLY A 68 11.17 -20.25 3.91
CA GLY A 68 10.19 -19.37 3.25
C GLY A 68 8.87 -20.07 2.95
N SER A 69 8.91 -21.28 2.37
CA SER A 69 7.69 -22.05 2.08
C SER A 69 6.87 -22.36 3.33
N GLU A 70 7.52 -22.73 4.44
CA GLU A 70 6.83 -22.99 5.71
C GLU A 70 6.13 -21.74 6.27
N ILE A 71 6.65 -20.54 5.97
CA ILE A 71 5.98 -19.29 6.34
C ILE A 71 4.68 -19.15 5.54
N HIS A 72 4.73 -19.39 4.23
CA HIS A 72 3.56 -19.27 3.36
C HIS A 72 2.51 -20.33 3.68
N ASP A 73 2.92 -21.57 3.95
CA ASP A 73 2.04 -22.66 4.36
C ASP A 73 1.25 -22.29 5.63
N ARG A 74 1.91 -21.69 6.63
CA ARG A 74 1.25 -21.28 7.89
C ARG A 74 0.22 -20.16 7.72
N LEU A 75 0.31 -19.39 6.64
CA LEU A 75 -0.63 -18.32 6.33
C LEU A 75 -1.69 -18.74 5.31
N ASP A 76 -1.72 -20.03 4.94
CA ASP A 76 -2.53 -20.54 3.84
C ASP A 76 -2.29 -19.78 2.52
N LEU A 77 -1.05 -19.31 2.33
CA LEU A 77 -0.61 -18.55 1.15
C LEU A 77 0.21 -19.38 0.15
N ALA A 78 0.54 -20.64 0.45
CA ALA A 78 1.29 -21.47 -0.50
C ALA A 78 0.38 -22.04 -1.61
N ASP A 79 0.79 -21.93 -2.88
CA ASP A 79 0.21 -22.68 -4.00
C ASP A 79 1.25 -23.60 -4.66
N PRO A 80 1.67 -24.69 -4.00
CA PRO A 80 2.71 -25.59 -4.51
C PRO A 80 2.31 -26.32 -5.81
N SER A 81 1.03 -26.22 -6.20
CA SER A 81 0.45 -26.91 -7.34
C SER A 81 0.21 -26.01 -8.56
N GLY A 82 0.29 -24.68 -8.39
CA GLY A 82 -0.19 -23.70 -9.37
C GLY A 82 -1.66 -23.89 -9.76
N SER A 83 -2.43 -24.65 -8.96
CA SER A 83 -3.76 -25.15 -9.36
C SER A 83 -4.85 -24.11 -9.22
N ARG A 84 -4.60 -23.00 -8.51
CA ARG A 84 -5.60 -21.93 -8.29
C ARG A 84 -5.64 -20.89 -9.42
N ASN A 85 -5.29 -21.25 -10.66
CA ASN A 85 -5.35 -20.39 -11.85
C ASN A 85 -4.52 -19.09 -11.75
N GLN A 86 -3.48 -19.05 -10.93
CA GLN A 86 -2.57 -17.90 -10.80
C GLN A 86 -1.31 -18.19 -11.61
N ILE A 87 -1.41 -18.04 -12.94
CA ILE A 87 -0.30 -18.32 -13.85
C ILE A 87 0.93 -17.51 -13.41
N GLY A 88 2.02 -18.21 -13.07
CA GLY A 88 3.32 -17.60 -12.78
C GLY A 88 3.54 -17.11 -11.34
N PHE A 89 2.62 -17.42 -10.41
CA PHE A 89 2.74 -17.02 -9.00
C PHE A 89 2.93 -18.25 -8.09
N LEU A 90 3.78 -18.11 -7.07
CA LEU A 90 4.08 -19.12 -6.05
C LEU A 90 3.15 -19.03 -4.84
N THR A 91 2.56 -17.86 -4.63
CA THR A 91 1.71 -17.53 -3.49
C THR A 91 0.25 -17.33 -3.89
N ILE A 92 -0.66 -17.50 -2.94
CA ILE A 92 -2.10 -17.30 -3.11
C ILE A 92 -2.44 -15.82 -2.92
N ASN A 93 -3.31 -15.31 -3.78
CA ASN A 93 -3.90 -13.99 -3.63
C ASN A 93 -4.63 -13.85 -2.26
N PRO A 94 -4.16 -12.97 -1.35
CA PRO A 94 -4.78 -12.79 -0.03
C PRO A 94 -6.15 -12.13 -0.10
N TYR A 95 -6.54 -11.61 -1.26
CA TYR A 95 -7.83 -10.97 -1.49
C TYR A 95 -8.94 -11.95 -1.92
N GLU A 96 -8.57 -13.18 -2.30
CA GLU A 96 -9.49 -14.14 -2.90
C GLU A 96 -9.43 -15.53 -2.21
N PRO A 97 -10.59 -16.19 -1.98
CA PRO A 97 -11.93 -15.68 -2.22
C PRO A 97 -12.30 -14.55 -1.24
N ALA A 98 -12.96 -13.51 -1.74
CA ALA A 98 -13.44 -12.42 -0.90
C ALA A 98 -14.51 -12.89 0.11
N TYR A 99 -14.37 -12.46 1.36
CA TYR A 99 -15.30 -12.73 2.45
C TYR A 99 -16.46 -11.73 2.46
N GLN A 100 -17.69 -12.24 2.55
CA GLN A 100 -18.90 -11.42 2.58
C GLN A 100 -19.66 -11.62 3.89
N GLU A 101 -20.03 -10.52 4.55
CA GLU A 101 -20.79 -10.55 5.79
C GLU A 101 -21.97 -9.55 5.74
N THR A 102 -23.05 -9.85 6.46
CA THR A 102 -24.28 -9.03 6.47
C THR A 102 -24.57 -8.55 7.89
N TYR A 103 -24.66 -7.23 8.09
CA TYR A 103 -24.89 -6.60 9.40
C TYR A 103 -25.71 -5.33 9.37
N ILE A 104 -26.59 -5.20 10.36
CA ILE A 104 -27.48 -4.04 10.51
C ILE A 104 -26.68 -2.76 10.86
N TYR A 105 -25.48 -2.86 11.45
CA TYR A 105 -24.60 -1.72 11.79
C TYR A 105 -23.10 -2.08 11.73
N PRO A 106 -22.18 -1.13 11.40
CA PRO A 106 -20.72 -1.34 11.44
C PRO A 106 -20.19 -1.84 12.78
N ASP A 107 -20.82 -1.41 13.88
CA ASP A 107 -20.43 -1.80 15.25
C ASP A 107 -20.78 -3.26 15.58
N SER A 108 -21.54 -3.94 14.70
CA SER A 108 -21.96 -5.33 14.87
C SER A 108 -21.15 -6.33 14.03
N LEU A 109 -20.11 -5.87 13.31
CA LEU A 109 -19.19 -6.76 12.61
C LEU A 109 -18.62 -7.82 13.56
N ARG A 110 -18.59 -9.09 13.15
CA ARG A 110 -17.92 -10.19 13.89
C ARG A 110 -16.45 -9.85 14.15
N TYR A 111 -15.86 -9.08 13.24
CA TYR A 111 -14.50 -8.57 13.30
C TYR A 111 -14.55 -7.04 13.17
N PRO A 112 -14.52 -6.28 14.29
CA PRO A 112 -14.53 -4.83 14.22
C PRO A 112 -13.28 -4.34 13.49
N MET A 113 -13.45 -3.36 12.59
CA MET A 113 -12.32 -2.75 11.91
C MET A 113 -11.51 -1.90 12.91
N PRO A 114 -10.18 -1.82 12.78
CA PRO A 114 -9.38 -0.90 13.58
C PRO A 114 -9.88 0.54 13.44
N ASP A 115 -9.73 1.34 14.50
CA ASP A 115 -10.02 2.78 14.52
C ASP A 115 -9.08 3.54 13.56
N ASP A 116 -9.34 3.52 12.25
CA ASP A 116 -8.63 4.31 11.23
C ASP A 116 -9.60 5.35 10.61
N PRO A 117 -9.31 6.67 10.70
CA PRO A 117 -10.28 7.75 10.51
C PRO A 117 -10.65 8.12 9.06
N HIS A 118 -10.57 7.22 8.08
CA HIS A 118 -10.84 7.58 6.68
C HIS A 118 -12.07 6.86 6.12
N SER A 119 -13.20 7.55 6.29
CA SER A 119 -14.55 7.20 5.92
C SER A 119 -14.69 6.58 4.52
N PHE A 120 -15.28 5.39 4.48
CA PHE A 120 -16.09 4.99 3.34
C PHE A 120 -17.53 5.40 3.63
N GLU A 121 -18.14 6.14 2.71
CA GLU A 121 -19.60 6.17 2.66
C GLU A 121 -20.06 4.80 2.16
N LEU A 122 -20.79 4.08 3.01
CA LEU A 122 -21.53 2.91 2.60
C LEU A 122 -22.57 3.38 1.58
N ALA A 123 -22.40 2.95 0.33
CA ALA A 123 -23.33 3.29 -0.72
C ALA A 123 -24.68 2.57 -0.46
N GLY A 124 -25.63 3.30 0.12
CA GLY A 124 -27.05 2.94 0.18
C GLY A 124 -27.54 2.34 1.50
N ASP A 125 -28.86 2.22 1.61
CA ASP A 125 -29.61 1.69 2.76
C ASP A 125 -29.42 0.17 3.01
N SER A 126 -28.33 -0.42 2.52
CA SER A 126 -28.14 -1.88 2.51
C SER A 126 -27.12 -2.30 3.59
N PRO A 127 -27.50 -3.19 4.53
CA PRO A 127 -26.66 -3.65 5.65
C PRO A 127 -25.55 -4.64 5.24
N THR A 128 -25.15 -4.69 3.97
CA THR A 128 -24.18 -5.70 3.50
C THR A 128 -22.81 -5.08 3.38
N PHE A 129 -21.87 -5.58 4.18
CA PHE A 129 -20.47 -5.18 4.12
C PHE A 129 -19.67 -6.27 3.39
N VAL A 130 -19.12 -5.92 2.24
CA VAL A 130 -18.25 -6.85 1.50
C VAL A 130 -16.81 -6.52 1.82
N PHE A 131 -16.19 -7.34 2.68
CA PHE A 131 -14.76 -7.29 2.86
C PHE A 131 -14.09 -7.85 1.60
N ARG A 132 -13.03 -7.19 1.15
CA ARG A 132 -12.41 -7.53 -0.13
C ARG A 132 -11.16 -8.40 0.06
N GLY A 133 -11.18 -9.27 1.08
CA GLY A 133 -10.15 -10.27 1.33
C GLY A 133 -10.68 -11.52 2.01
N GLN A 134 -9.80 -12.48 2.28
CA GLN A 134 -10.21 -13.74 2.92
C GLN A 134 -10.65 -13.54 4.39
N GLU A 135 -11.49 -14.42 4.93
CA GLU A 135 -11.93 -14.36 6.33
C GLU A 135 -10.76 -14.36 7.33
N PRO A 136 -9.70 -15.21 7.17
CA PRO A 136 -8.55 -15.19 8.07
C PRO A 136 -7.79 -13.85 8.06
N VAL A 137 -7.77 -13.16 6.92
CA VAL A 137 -7.18 -11.82 6.78
C VAL A 137 -7.96 -10.82 7.62
N LEU A 138 -9.29 -10.82 7.53
CA LEU A 138 -10.14 -9.92 8.30
C LEU A 138 -10.03 -10.19 9.80
N GLN A 139 -10.09 -11.47 10.19
CA GLN A 139 -9.92 -11.88 11.58
C GLN A 139 -8.58 -11.39 12.14
N TRP A 140 -7.49 -11.62 11.41
CA TRP A 140 -6.18 -11.13 11.80
C TRP A 140 -6.13 -9.60 11.88
N TYR A 141 -6.66 -8.91 10.87
CA TYR A 141 -6.62 -7.44 10.79
C TYR A 141 -7.37 -6.77 11.95
N SER A 142 -8.53 -7.32 12.33
CA SER A 142 -9.29 -6.85 13.51
C SER A 142 -8.55 -7.04 14.84
N SER A 143 -7.60 -7.97 14.89
CA SER A 143 -6.82 -8.26 16.10
C SER A 143 -5.61 -7.34 16.31
N LEU A 144 -5.22 -6.54 15.30
CA LEU A 144 -3.93 -5.81 15.29
C LEU A 144 -3.68 -4.92 16.51
N SER A 145 -4.73 -4.33 17.09
CA SER A 145 -4.63 -3.47 18.28
C SER A 145 -4.17 -4.23 19.53
N SER A 146 -4.57 -5.50 19.66
CA SER A 146 -4.24 -6.39 20.78
C SER A 146 -3.14 -7.41 20.44
N ASN A 147 -2.83 -7.58 19.16
CA ASN A 147 -1.83 -8.52 18.69
C ASN A 147 -0.41 -8.03 19.02
N THR A 148 0.33 -8.87 19.76
CA THR A 148 1.72 -8.61 20.19
C THR A 148 2.74 -9.48 19.46
N GLU A 149 2.30 -10.22 18.44
CA GLU A 149 3.15 -11.09 17.63
C GLU A 149 4.31 -10.32 17.01
N VAL A 150 5.42 -11.04 16.86
CA VAL A 150 6.61 -10.54 16.19
C VAL A 150 7.19 -11.62 15.27
N CYS A 151 7.73 -11.18 14.14
CA CYS A 151 8.56 -12.00 13.30
C CYS A 151 10.01 -11.82 13.74
N ALA A 152 10.72 -12.93 13.93
CA ALA A 152 12.10 -12.91 14.38
C ALA A 152 12.99 -13.85 13.55
N VAL A 153 14.28 -13.52 13.51
CA VAL A 153 15.34 -14.19 12.76
C VAL A 153 16.17 -15.05 13.71
N GLY A 154 16.38 -16.31 13.34
CA GLY A 154 17.31 -17.23 14.00
C GLY A 154 18.38 -17.68 13.01
N PHE A 155 19.63 -17.30 13.23
CA PHE A 155 20.75 -17.76 12.40
C PHE A 155 21.12 -19.20 12.78
N VAL A 156 21.32 -20.06 11.77
CA VAL A 156 21.57 -21.49 12.00
C VAL A 156 23.05 -21.81 12.27
N ASP A 157 23.95 -20.85 12.03
CA ASP A 157 25.39 -21.00 12.22
C ASP A 157 26.05 -19.66 12.57
N SER A 158 27.32 -19.73 12.96
CA SER A 158 28.11 -18.56 13.37
C SER A 158 28.46 -17.61 12.21
N THR A 159 28.34 -18.06 10.96
CA THR A 159 28.58 -17.20 9.78
C THR A 159 27.45 -16.20 9.58
N ARG A 160 26.26 -16.50 10.14
CA ARG A 160 25.03 -15.69 10.02
C ARG A 160 24.63 -15.41 8.56
N VAL A 161 24.99 -16.30 7.65
CA VAL A 161 24.56 -16.26 6.26
C VAL A 161 23.22 -16.95 6.09
N ARG A 162 23.00 -18.07 6.77
CA ARG A 162 21.76 -18.85 6.69
C ARG A 162 20.90 -18.61 7.93
N TYR A 163 19.60 -18.47 7.73
CA TYR A 163 18.68 -18.19 8.82
C TYR A 163 17.28 -18.76 8.58
N GLN A 164 16.52 -18.82 9.66
CA GLN A 164 15.10 -19.14 9.65
C GLN A 164 14.31 -17.98 10.24
N LEU A 165 13.08 -17.82 9.77
CA LEU A 165 12.11 -16.89 10.33
C LEU A 165 11.05 -17.63 11.13
N ARG A 166 10.62 -17.03 12.23
CA ARG A 166 9.55 -17.56 13.06
C ARG A 166 8.71 -16.44 13.64
N THR A 167 7.39 -16.63 13.55
CA THR A 167 6.41 -15.85 14.30
C THR A 167 6.42 -16.31 15.76
N PHE A 168 6.54 -15.35 16.67
CA PHE A 168 6.38 -15.55 18.10
C PHE A 168 5.15 -14.79 18.60
N PRO A 169 4.45 -15.29 19.63
CA PRO A 169 3.28 -14.62 20.18
C PRO A 169 3.60 -13.25 20.79
N ASP A 170 4.84 -13.06 21.24
CA ASP A 170 5.31 -11.83 21.88
C ASP A 170 6.84 -11.67 21.79
N PRO A 171 7.39 -10.45 22.01
CA PRO A 171 8.83 -10.18 22.00
C PRO A 171 9.67 -11.02 22.98
N ASN A 172 9.16 -11.32 24.18
CA ASN A 172 9.91 -12.06 25.19
C ASN A 172 10.09 -13.51 24.76
N SER A 173 9.06 -14.10 24.15
CA SER A 173 9.11 -15.44 23.58
C SER A 173 10.18 -15.54 22.49
N ALA A 174 10.34 -14.54 21.62
CA ALA A 174 11.41 -14.53 20.62
C ALA A 174 12.81 -14.50 21.26
N VAL A 175 13.02 -13.60 22.23
CA VAL A 175 14.31 -13.46 22.93
C VAL A 175 14.69 -14.72 23.70
N LYS A 176 13.73 -15.35 24.39
CA LYS A 176 13.94 -16.60 25.14
C LYS A 176 14.39 -17.76 24.24
N ASN A 177 14.00 -17.73 22.96
CA ASN A 177 14.39 -18.74 21.97
C ASN A 177 15.66 -18.36 21.18
N ASN A 178 16.38 -17.32 21.59
CA ASN A 178 17.57 -16.78 20.91
C ASN A 178 17.31 -16.26 19.49
N PHE A 179 16.10 -15.77 19.21
CA PHE A 179 15.78 -15.09 17.97
C PHE A 179 15.93 -13.57 18.11
N ILE A 180 16.27 -12.91 17.01
CA ILE A 180 16.37 -11.45 16.90
C ILE A 180 15.13 -10.93 16.18
N ILE A 181 14.32 -10.11 16.86
CA ILE A 181 13.11 -9.54 16.28
C ILE A 181 13.44 -8.71 15.03
N THR A 182 12.68 -8.90 13.95
CA THR A 182 12.86 -8.18 12.68
C THR A 182 11.72 -7.26 12.30
N HIS A 183 10.49 -7.55 12.70
CA HIS A 183 9.34 -6.65 12.59
C HIS A 183 8.22 -7.13 13.51
N ARG A 184 7.26 -6.24 13.79
CA ARG A 184 5.98 -6.59 14.42
C ARG A 184 5.11 -7.42 13.46
N HIS A 185 4.17 -8.17 14.02
CA HIS A 185 3.25 -9.10 13.37
C HIS A 185 3.93 -10.39 12.91
N HIS A 186 3.14 -11.31 12.38
CA HIS A 186 3.63 -12.59 11.87
C HIS A 186 4.59 -12.41 10.68
N CYS A 187 5.47 -13.39 10.48
CA CYS A 187 6.30 -13.45 9.28
C CYS A 187 5.43 -13.72 8.04
N GLY A 188 5.72 -13.07 6.92
CA GLY A 188 5.05 -13.24 5.63
C GLY A 188 6.01 -13.19 4.45
N THR A 189 5.48 -12.98 3.26
CA THR A 189 6.20 -13.05 1.96
C THR A 189 7.27 -11.97 1.79
N CYS A 190 7.16 -10.84 2.50
CA CYS A 190 8.13 -9.75 2.49
C CYS A 190 9.04 -9.77 3.74
N SER A 191 9.00 -10.82 4.55
CA SER A 191 9.76 -10.88 5.82
C SER A 191 11.24 -11.22 5.66
N SER A 192 11.70 -11.57 4.45
CA SER A 192 13.10 -11.90 4.22
C SER A 192 14.04 -10.74 4.60
N LEU A 193 15.29 -11.07 4.92
CA LEU A 193 16.34 -10.07 5.16
C LEU A 193 16.76 -9.39 3.86
N HIS A 194 16.61 -10.06 2.72
CA HIS A 194 16.76 -9.44 1.39
C HIS A 194 15.75 -8.30 1.20
N ASP A 195 14.46 -8.54 1.45
CA ASP A 195 13.42 -7.50 1.33
C ASP A 195 13.61 -6.38 2.36
N LEU A 196 14.06 -6.70 3.58
CA LEU A 196 14.49 -5.68 4.53
C LEU A 196 15.60 -4.80 3.96
N ALA A 197 16.58 -5.39 3.28
CA ALA A 197 17.67 -4.64 2.67
C ALA A 197 17.14 -3.63 1.63
N ILE A 198 16.17 -4.03 0.81
CA ILE A 198 15.49 -3.13 -0.14
C ILE A 198 14.74 -2.00 0.59
N TYR A 199 14.06 -2.31 1.69
CA TYR A 199 13.37 -1.29 2.51
C TYR A 199 14.38 -0.32 3.15
N LEU A 200 15.55 -0.78 3.56
CA LEU A 200 16.62 0.08 4.09
C LEU A 200 17.27 0.94 3.01
N GLU A 201 17.46 0.38 1.82
CA GLU A 201 18.08 1.06 0.68
C GLU A 201 17.18 2.15 0.08
N LYS A 202 15.86 1.89 0.01
CA LYS A 202 14.89 2.75 -0.66
C LYS A 202 13.87 3.31 0.35
N PRO A 203 14.08 4.53 0.90
CA PRO A 203 13.11 5.17 1.80
C PRO A 203 11.73 5.38 1.17
N ASP A 204 11.72 5.69 -0.14
CA ASP A 204 10.52 5.77 -0.95
C ASP A 204 10.38 4.53 -1.84
N LEU A 205 9.51 3.59 -1.41
CA LEU A 205 9.07 2.46 -2.23
C LEU A 205 7.82 2.80 -3.05
N VAL A 206 7.14 3.91 -2.74
CA VAL A 206 5.86 4.27 -3.36
C VAL A 206 6.07 4.69 -4.81
N ALA A 207 7.04 5.57 -5.08
CA ALA A 207 7.32 6.02 -6.45
C ALA A 207 7.72 4.86 -7.41
N PRO A 208 8.71 4.00 -7.08
CA PRO A 208 9.08 2.91 -7.97
C PRO A 208 8.00 1.82 -8.06
N ALA A 209 7.28 1.49 -6.98
CA ALA A 209 6.15 0.57 -7.06
C ALA A 209 5.02 1.11 -7.94
N LYS A 210 4.71 2.41 -7.87
CA LYS A 210 3.74 3.07 -8.78
C LYS A 210 4.18 2.98 -10.24
N LYS A 211 5.49 3.04 -10.53
CA LYS A 211 6.02 2.85 -11.90
C LYS A 211 5.73 1.43 -12.39
N CYS A 212 5.95 0.42 -11.56
CA CYS A 212 5.64 -0.97 -11.92
C CYS A 212 4.14 -1.23 -12.01
N ALA A 213 3.34 -0.56 -11.18
CA ALA A 213 1.89 -0.53 -11.25
C ALA A 213 1.35 0.18 -12.51
N LYS A 214 2.18 0.58 -13.49
CA LYS A 214 1.74 1.02 -14.83
C LYS A 214 1.63 -0.11 -15.83
N LYS A 215 2.28 -1.25 -15.57
CA LYS A 215 2.35 -2.36 -16.52
C LYS A 215 0.95 -2.98 -16.69
N LEU A 216 0.62 -3.36 -17.92
CA LEU A 216 -0.72 -3.87 -18.24
C LEU A 216 -0.86 -5.35 -17.91
N LYS A 217 0.19 -6.15 -18.17
CA LYS A 217 0.21 -7.57 -17.88
C LYS A 217 0.65 -7.79 -16.43
N VAL A 218 0.05 -8.79 -15.79
CA VAL A 218 0.35 -9.17 -14.40
C VAL A 218 1.83 -9.54 -14.25
N ASP A 219 2.36 -10.37 -15.15
CA ASP A 219 3.77 -10.80 -15.13
C ASP A 219 4.73 -9.62 -15.28
N ASP A 220 4.38 -8.62 -16.10
CA ASP A 220 5.21 -7.43 -16.28
C ASP A 220 5.24 -6.56 -15.00
N ILE A 221 4.17 -6.55 -14.19
CA ILE A 221 4.14 -5.86 -12.89
C ILE A 221 5.10 -6.57 -11.93
N LYS A 222 4.96 -7.90 -11.78
CA LYS A 222 5.82 -8.73 -10.92
C LYS A 222 7.29 -8.58 -11.32
N ALA A 223 7.60 -8.76 -12.60
CA ALA A 223 8.96 -8.63 -13.13
C ALA A 223 9.55 -7.24 -12.85
N CYS A 224 8.77 -6.17 -13.07
CA CYS A 224 9.23 -4.81 -12.74
C CYS A 224 9.51 -4.64 -11.24
N LEU A 225 8.67 -5.19 -10.35
CA LEU A 225 8.90 -5.13 -8.90
C LEU A 225 10.19 -5.86 -8.50
N MET A 226 10.50 -6.97 -9.15
CA MET A 226 11.75 -7.70 -8.93
C MET A 226 12.96 -6.96 -9.48
N GLU A 227 12.88 -6.45 -10.72
CA GLU A 227 14.03 -5.88 -11.45
C GLU A 227 14.30 -4.42 -11.10
N ASP A 228 13.27 -3.57 -11.11
CA ASP A 228 13.41 -2.12 -10.90
C ASP A 228 13.37 -1.74 -9.42
N VAL A 229 12.61 -2.48 -8.59
CA VAL A 229 12.51 -2.23 -7.14
C VAL A 229 13.48 -3.11 -6.35
N GLY A 230 13.79 -4.32 -6.84
CA GLY A 230 14.73 -5.25 -6.20
C GLY A 230 14.08 -6.22 -5.22
N LEU A 231 12.75 -6.27 -5.13
CA LEU A 231 12.03 -7.12 -4.20
C LEU A 231 12.23 -8.61 -4.53
N GLY A 232 12.19 -9.46 -3.50
CA GLY A 232 12.14 -10.91 -3.68
C GLY A 232 10.88 -11.34 -4.44
N GLU A 233 10.89 -12.57 -4.95
CA GLU A 233 9.79 -13.11 -5.76
C GLU A 233 8.45 -13.09 -5.02
N ASP A 234 8.39 -13.69 -3.83
CA ASP A 234 7.16 -13.79 -3.02
C ASP A 234 6.63 -12.41 -2.60
N CYS A 235 7.55 -11.50 -2.24
CA CYS A 235 7.17 -10.13 -1.90
C CYS A 235 6.64 -9.38 -3.13
N SER A 236 7.24 -9.57 -4.30
CA SER A 236 6.80 -8.96 -5.56
C SER A 236 5.41 -9.44 -5.98
N GLU A 237 5.08 -10.71 -5.71
CA GLU A 237 3.73 -11.24 -5.90
C GLU A 237 2.71 -10.55 -5.01
N THR A 238 3.04 -10.40 -3.73
CA THR A 238 2.17 -9.70 -2.76
C THR A 238 1.91 -8.24 -3.16
N TRP A 239 2.95 -7.53 -3.58
CA TRP A 239 2.79 -6.19 -4.14
C TRP A 239 1.96 -6.18 -5.42
N THR A 240 2.10 -7.19 -6.29
CA THR A 240 1.30 -7.30 -7.51
C THR A 240 -0.17 -7.54 -7.19
N TYR A 241 -0.48 -8.43 -6.24
CA TYR A 241 -1.85 -8.62 -5.77
C TYR A 241 -2.44 -7.31 -5.24
N ASN A 242 -1.69 -6.56 -4.43
CA ASN A 242 -2.14 -5.25 -3.93
C ASN A 242 -2.42 -4.29 -5.09
N VAL A 243 -1.54 -4.20 -6.08
CA VAL A 243 -1.75 -3.37 -7.28
C VAL A 243 -3.03 -3.73 -8.02
N LEU A 244 -3.26 -5.02 -8.28
CA LEU A 244 -4.45 -5.48 -8.99
C LEU A 244 -5.73 -5.21 -8.21
N HIS A 245 -5.68 -5.44 -6.90
CA HIS A 245 -6.79 -5.19 -5.99
C HIS A 245 -7.14 -3.69 -5.92
N THR A 246 -6.14 -2.83 -5.75
CA THR A 246 -6.30 -1.37 -5.72
C THR A 246 -6.80 -0.83 -7.06
N ARG A 247 -6.32 -1.35 -8.19
CA ARG A 247 -6.88 -1.02 -9.51
C ARG A 247 -8.36 -1.37 -9.61
N ARG A 248 -8.76 -2.53 -9.10
CA ARG A 248 -10.15 -3.00 -9.18
C ARG A 248 -11.10 -2.15 -8.33
N HIS A 249 -10.66 -1.70 -7.16
CA HIS A 249 -11.56 -1.11 -6.17
C HIS A 249 -11.36 0.39 -5.91
N CYS A 250 -10.16 0.93 -6.15
CA CYS A 250 -9.81 2.31 -5.82
C CYS A 250 -9.64 3.23 -7.03
N THR A 251 -9.79 2.72 -8.27
CA THR A 251 -9.64 3.54 -9.48
C THR A 251 -10.54 4.78 -9.45
N THR A 252 -11.80 4.66 -9.03
CA THR A 252 -12.73 5.81 -8.96
C THR A 252 -12.25 6.86 -7.97
N ALA A 253 -11.82 6.46 -6.77
CA ALA A 253 -11.29 7.38 -5.76
C ALA A 253 -10.02 8.08 -6.26
N CYS A 254 -9.12 7.34 -6.90
CA CYS A 254 -7.87 7.87 -7.45
C CYS A 254 -8.12 8.82 -8.64
N VAL A 255 -9.03 8.48 -9.55
CA VAL A 255 -9.43 9.34 -10.67
C VAL A 255 -10.13 10.60 -10.17
N GLY A 256 -11.00 10.50 -9.18
CA GLY A 256 -11.66 11.66 -8.56
C GLY A 256 -10.64 12.61 -7.93
N TYR A 257 -9.63 12.08 -7.24
CA TYR A 257 -8.64 12.91 -6.55
C TYR A 257 -7.57 13.49 -7.48
N TYR A 258 -6.94 12.68 -8.34
CA TYR A 258 -5.85 13.14 -9.21
C TYR A 258 -6.36 13.72 -10.53
N GLY A 259 -7.56 13.33 -10.98
CA GLY A 259 -8.08 13.60 -12.33
C GLY A 259 -7.71 12.48 -13.30
N LEU A 260 -8.64 12.15 -14.21
CA LEU A 260 -8.49 11.04 -15.16
C LEU A 260 -7.18 11.12 -15.96
N TRP A 261 -6.87 12.30 -16.51
CA TRP A 261 -5.64 12.47 -17.28
C TRP A 261 -4.38 12.24 -16.45
N ASN A 262 -4.35 12.68 -15.19
CA ASN A 262 -3.21 12.46 -14.30
C ASN A 262 -3.10 11.01 -13.85
N VAL A 263 -4.20 10.27 -13.71
CA VAL A 263 -4.15 8.82 -13.47
C VAL A 263 -3.66 8.09 -14.72
N LEU A 264 -4.20 8.40 -15.91
CA LEU A 264 -3.81 7.77 -17.17
C LEU A 264 -2.37 8.08 -17.58
N THR A 265 -1.90 9.30 -17.34
CA THR A 265 -0.50 9.71 -17.55
C THR A 265 0.40 9.46 -16.33
N ASN A 266 -0.19 8.98 -15.23
CA ASN A 266 0.43 8.72 -13.94
C ASN A 266 1.24 9.92 -13.39
N ASN A 267 0.76 11.14 -13.62
CA ASN A 267 1.20 12.38 -13.00
C ASN A 267 0.47 12.62 -11.66
N MET A 268 0.64 11.67 -10.74
CA MET A 268 -0.01 11.68 -9.41
C MET A 268 0.91 12.32 -8.35
N SER A 269 1.34 13.56 -8.61
CA SER A 269 2.31 14.30 -7.81
C SER A 269 1.72 15.04 -6.59
N LYS A 270 0.41 14.92 -6.35
CA LYS A 270 -0.22 15.54 -5.19
C LYS A 270 0.33 14.93 -3.88
N PRO A 271 0.38 15.70 -2.79
CA PRO A 271 0.87 15.22 -1.50
C PRO A 271 0.19 13.94 -1.01
N PRO A 272 0.90 13.05 -0.31
CA PRO A 272 0.32 11.81 0.22
C PRO A 272 -0.67 12.08 1.37
N THR A 273 -0.54 13.22 2.04
CA THR A 273 -1.39 13.65 3.15
C THR A 273 -1.88 15.08 2.95
N ASN A 274 -3.02 15.42 3.57
CA ASN A 274 -3.49 16.80 3.66
C ASN A 274 -2.80 17.56 4.80
N GLU A 275 -3.20 18.82 5.02
CA GLU A 275 -2.67 19.70 6.09
C GLU A 275 -2.93 19.21 7.52
N HIS A 276 -3.90 18.30 7.70
CA HIS A 276 -4.21 17.67 8.97
C HIS A 276 -3.47 16.33 9.18
N GLY A 277 -2.64 15.92 8.22
CA GLY A 277 -1.94 14.63 8.26
C GLY A 277 -2.77 13.43 7.80
N ASN A 278 -4.02 13.64 7.37
CA ASN A 278 -4.88 12.58 6.86
C ASN A 278 -4.40 12.13 5.47
N LEU A 279 -4.53 10.84 5.17
CA LEU A 279 -4.21 10.32 3.84
C LEU A 279 -5.05 10.98 2.75
N ASN A 280 -4.46 11.16 1.57
CA ASN A 280 -5.26 11.56 0.42
C ASN A 280 -6.25 10.45 0.03
N PRO A 281 -7.39 10.78 -0.62
CA PRO A 281 -8.47 9.82 -0.87
C PRO A 281 -8.05 8.55 -1.63
N CYS A 282 -7.06 8.63 -2.53
CA CYS A 282 -6.56 7.46 -3.25
C CYS A 282 -5.78 6.53 -2.33
N LEU A 283 -4.87 7.08 -1.51
CA LEU A 283 -4.08 6.32 -0.53
C LEU A 283 -4.95 5.79 0.61
N ALA A 284 -5.95 6.56 1.06
CA ALA A 284 -6.92 6.11 2.04
C ALA A 284 -7.71 4.90 1.53
N CYS A 285 -8.13 4.94 0.25
CA CYS A 285 -8.81 3.80 -0.35
C CYS A 285 -7.91 2.56 -0.39
N ASP A 286 -6.65 2.71 -0.80
CA ASP A 286 -5.65 1.63 -0.85
C ASP A 286 -5.41 1.04 0.55
N GLU A 287 -5.14 1.86 1.56
CA GLU A 287 -4.86 1.42 2.94
C GLU A 287 -6.03 0.64 3.55
N TYR A 288 -7.27 1.06 3.30
CA TYR A 288 -8.44 0.40 3.86
C TYR A 288 -8.87 -0.84 3.05
N THR A 289 -8.87 -0.74 1.72
CA THR A 289 -9.43 -1.77 0.86
C THR A 289 -8.43 -2.87 0.58
N SER A 290 -7.19 -2.49 0.28
CA SER A 290 -6.13 -3.43 -0.10
C SER A 290 -5.11 -3.65 1.02
N GLY A 291 -4.99 -2.70 1.96
CA GLY A 291 -4.05 -2.78 3.07
C GLY A 291 -4.19 -4.04 3.94
N PRO A 292 -5.38 -4.51 4.33
CA PRO A 292 -5.51 -5.71 5.16
C PRO A 292 -4.87 -6.95 4.52
N GLY A 293 -5.21 -7.24 3.26
CA GLY A 293 -4.64 -8.38 2.53
C GLY A 293 -3.14 -8.21 2.26
N PHE A 294 -2.69 -7.00 1.95
CA PHE A 294 -1.27 -6.72 1.75
C PHE A 294 -0.47 -6.91 3.03
N GLN A 295 -0.91 -6.33 4.14
CA GLN A 295 -0.21 -6.43 5.43
C GLN A 295 -0.22 -7.89 5.94
N TYR A 296 -1.33 -8.61 5.75
CA TYR A 296 -1.40 -10.03 6.08
C TYR A 296 -0.41 -10.86 5.28
N ALA A 297 -0.39 -10.72 3.95
CA ALA A 297 0.52 -11.50 3.12
C ALA A 297 1.98 -11.10 3.29
N ALA A 298 2.27 -9.79 3.29
CA ALA A 298 3.62 -9.28 3.40
C ALA A 298 4.25 -9.62 4.74
N GLY A 299 3.47 -9.56 5.84
CA GLY A 299 3.95 -9.63 7.23
C GLY A 299 4.81 -8.44 7.66
N ARG A 300 5.59 -7.89 6.73
CA ARG A 300 6.49 -6.76 6.91
C ARG A 300 5.95 -5.49 6.24
N THR A 301 5.76 -4.44 7.03
CA THR A 301 5.66 -3.06 6.55
C THR A 301 6.87 -2.25 7.03
N ARG A 302 7.11 -1.07 6.44
CA ARG A 302 8.15 -0.15 6.93
C ARG A 302 7.93 0.20 8.40
N ARG A 303 6.68 0.53 8.77
CA ARG A 303 6.27 0.89 10.14
C ARG A 303 6.48 -0.25 11.13
N ALA A 304 6.06 -1.46 10.77
CA ALA A 304 6.28 -2.66 11.58
C ALA A 304 7.77 -3.02 11.74
N SER A 305 8.63 -2.56 10.82
CA SER A 305 10.07 -2.76 10.85
C SER A 305 10.85 -1.63 11.54
N GLY A 306 10.17 -0.58 12.03
CA GLY A 306 10.87 0.57 12.61
C GLY A 306 11.49 1.54 11.62
N LEU A 307 11.03 1.50 10.37
CA LEU A 307 11.54 2.33 9.28
C LEU A 307 10.57 3.47 8.98
N VAL A 308 11.11 4.68 8.88
CA VAL A 308 10.36 5.85 8.39
C VAL A 308 9.99 5.64 6.92
N SER A 309 8.78 6.04 6.52
CA SER A 309 8.28 5.93 5.15
C SER A 309 8.10 7.31 4.50
N ALA A 310 7.99 7.34 3.17
CA ALA A 310 7.67 8.57 2.43
C ALA A 310 6.29 9.17 2.75
N ILE A 311 5.39 8.37 3.35
CA ILE A 311 4.11 8.84 3.87
C ILE A 311 4.31 9.18 5.35
N PRO A 312 4.15 10.45 5.78
CA PRO A 312 4.25 10.83 7.18
C PRO A 312 3.24 10.07 8.03
N ARG A 313 3.68 9.56 9.18
CA ARG A 313 2.84 8.84 10.16
C ARG A 313 3.28 9.21 11.59
N PRO A 314 2.39 9.13 12.58
CA PRO A 314 2.75 9.29 13.99
C PRO A 314 3.92 8.39 14.41
N GLU A 315 4.82 8.91 15.26
CA GLU A 315 5.96 8.13 15.77
C GLU A 315 5.51 6.88 16.54
N ALA A 316 4.35 6.95 17.20
CA ALA A 316 3.76 5.84 17.94
C ALA A 316 3.45 4.62 17.06
N ASP A 317 3.28 4.81 15.74
CA ASP A 317 3.00 3.74 14.79
C ASP A 317 4.29 3.01 14.32
N ILE A 318 5.46 3.56 14.65
CA ILE A 318 6.75 3.03 14.23
C ILE A 318 7.30 2.11 15.34
N TYR A 319 7.35 0.82 15.03
CA TYR A 319 7.82 -0.18 15.99
C TYR A 319 9.34 -0.13 16.16
N LYS A 320 9.87 0.01 17.39
CA LYS A 320 11.31 0.24 17.60
C LYS A 320 12.13 -1.03 17.40
N ILE A 321 12.99 -1.05 16.38
CA ILE A 321 13.90 -2.18 16.07
C ILE A 321 15.30 -1.66 15.76
N ASP A 322 16.31 -2.38 16.24
CA ASP A 322 17.71 -2.18 15.88
C ASP A 322 18.20 -3.33 14.98
N HIS A 323 18.25 -3.08 13.67
CA HIS A 323 18.72 -4.05 12.67
C HIS A 323 20.24 -4.27 12.69
N GLN A 324 21.02 -3.44 13.39
CA GLN A 324 22.47 -3.67 13.51
C GLN A 324 22.79 -4.92 14.36
N ARG A 325 21.85 -5.35 15.21
CA ARG A 325 21.99 -6.51 16.09
C ARG A 325 22.13 -7.84 15.33
N TYR A 326 21.75 -7.90 14.05
CA TYR A 326 21.91 -9.12 13.26
C TYR A 326 23.35 -9.56 13.11
N PHE A 327 24.30 -8.63 13.02
CA PHE A 327 25.70 -8.95 12.72
C PHE A 327 26.69 -8.40 13.75
N ASN A 328 26.22 -7.59 14.69
CA ASN A 328 27.05 -7.17 15.82
C ASN A 328 26.93 -8.23 16.91
N SER A 329 28.06 -8.86 17.23
CA SER A 329 28.21 -9.65 18.45
C SER A 329 27.94 -8.74 19.65
N LYS A 330 27.08 -9.17 20.56
CA LYS A 330 27.29 -8.76 21.95
C LYS A 330 28.56 -9.43 22.46
#